data_AF-A0A7W1C611-F1
#
_entry.id   AF-A0A7W1C611-F1
#
_cell.length_a   1.000
_cell.length_b   1.000
_cell.length_c   1.000
_cell.angle_alpha   90.00
_cell.angle_beta   90.00
_cell.angle_gamma   90.00
#
_symmetry.space_group_name_H-M   'P 1'
#
loop_
_entity.id
_entity.type
_entity.pdbx_description
1 polymer ?
#
loop_
_entity_poly.entity_id
_entity_poly.type
_entity_poly.pdbx_seq_one_letter_code
_entity_poly.pdbx_strand_id
1 'polypeptide(L)'
;MEFRERLATIERWRSRAAERAPEREARERERLREKVNAFLGDRVPELDQRIAQEVVLLADRVDVSEELARMRAHLDHFEAELDSDGGAVGRKLTFLLQELGREANTLAAKANDTVMQQAAIEIKSELEKMREQAENVE
;
A
#
# COMPACT_ATOMS: atom_id res chain seq x y z
N MET A 1 -0.48 -21.18 14.30
CA MET A 1 -0.72 -20.18 15.38
C MET A 1 0.02 -18.89 15.05
N GLU A 2 1.30 -18.94 14.67
CA GLU A 2 2.11 -17.76 14.35
C GLU A 2 1.70 -17.00 13.06
N PHE A 3 1.47 -17.68 11.92
CA PHE A 3 1.06 -16.98 10.68
C PHE A 3 -0.18 -16.12 10.83
N ARG A 4 -1.20 -16.58 11.58
CA ARG A 4 -2.43 -15.80 11.80
C ARG A 4 -2.18 -14.54 12.61
N GLU A 5 -1.30 -14.58 13.60
CA GLU A 5 -0.91 -13.40 14.38
C GLU A 5 -0.18 -12.37 13.52
N ARG A 6 0.68 -12.85 12.60
CA ARG A 6 1.37 -11.99 11.62
C ARG A 6 0.40 -11.38 10.62
N LEU A 7 -0.51 -12.16 10.05
CA LEU A 7 -1.56 -11.67 9.15
C LEU A 7 -2.44 -10.63 9.83
N ALA A 8 -2.88 -10.86 11.06
CA ALA A 8 -3.64 -9.89 11.83
C ALA A 8 -2.84 -8.60 12.08
N THR A 9 -1.53 -8.72 12.29
CA THR A 9 -0.65 -7.55 12.44
C THR A 9 -0.54 -6.75 11.14
N ILE A 10 -0.35 -7.43 10.00
CA ILE A 10 -0.32 -6.80 8.67
C ILE A 10 -1.65 -6.12 8.39
N GLU A 11 -2.78 -6.77 8.66
CA GLU A 11 -4.12 -6.21 8.45
C GLU A 11 -4.36 -4.95 9.30
N ARG A 12 -3.92 -4.93 10.57
CA ARG A 12 -4.01 -3.74 11.41
C ARG A 12 -3.25 -2.55 10.80
N TRP A 13 -2.04 -2.78 10.32
CA TRP A 13 -1.24 -1.72 9.69
C TRP A 13 -1.81 -1.28 8.33
N ARG A 14 -2.31 -2.22 7.53
CA ARG A 14 -3.01 -1.95 6.27
C ARG A 14 -4.27 -1.10 6.51
N SER A 15 -5.09 -1.46 7.49
CA SER A 15 -6.28 -0.68 7.89
C SER A 15 -5.92 0.72 8.34
N ARG A 16 -4.88 0.88 9.18
CA ARG A 16 -4.39 2.20 9.59
C ARG A 16 -3.89 3.04 8.41
N ALA A 17 -3.23 2.43 7.43
CA ALA A 17 -2.84 3.11 6.20
C ALA A 17 -4.06 3.53 5.37
N ALA A 18 -5.09 2.68 5.28
CA ALA A 18 -6.35 2.98 4.58
C ALA A 18 -7.11 4.13 5.22
N GLU A 19 -7.14 4.21 6.56
CA GLU A 19 -7.75 5.33 7.29
C GLU A 19 -6.99 6.65 7.07
N ARG A 20 -5.67 6.58 6.91
CA ARG A 20 -4.82 7.77 6.70
C ARG A 20 -4.85 8.28 5.27
N ALA A 21 -5.05 7.40 4.28
CA ALA A 21 -4.95 7.75 2.86
C ALA A 21 -5.84 8.94 2.44
N PRO A 22 -7.13 9.03 2.81
CA PRO A 22 -7.99 10.15 2.40
C PRO A 22 -7.51 11.52 2.92
N GLU A 23 -7.09 11.59 4.18
CA GLU A 23 -6.58 12.84 4.76
C GLU A 23 -5.30 13.32 4.07
N ARG A 24 -4.46 12.36 3.67
CA ARG A 24 -3.19 12.61 3.00
C ARG A 24 -3.39 13.07 1.56
N GLU A 25 -4.30 12.44 0.83
CA GLU A 25 -4.71 12.87 -0.51
C GLU A 25 -5.29 14.29 -0.49
N ALA A 26 -6.13 14.59 0.50
CA ALA A 26 -6.67 15.94 0.67
C ALA A 26 -5.56 16.98 0.90
N ARG A 27 -4.60 16.67 1.76
CA ARG A 27 -3.45 17.54 2.05
C ARG A 27 -2.55 17.74 0.85
N GLU A 28 -2.23 16.68 0.10
CA GLU A 28 -1.37 16.82 -1.07
C GLU A 28 -2.09 17.59 -2.20
N ARG A 29 -3.39 17.38 -2.37
CA ARG A 29 -4.21 18.18 -3.30
C ARG A 29 -4.16 19.67 -2.97
N GLU A 30 -4.31 20.03 -1.69
CA GLU A 30 -4.20 21.42 -1.24
C GLU A 30 -2.79 21.98 -1.50
N ARG A 31 -1.75 21.24 -1.13
CA ARG A 31 -0.35 21.62 -1.38
C ARG A 31 -0.04 21.83 -2.85
N LEU A 32 -0.54 20.97 -3.73
CA LEU A 32 -0.38 21.09 -5.18
C LEU A 32 -1.10 22.33 -5.70
N ARG A 33 -2.33 22.58 -5.23
CA ARG A 33 -3.11 23.77 -5.59
C ARG A 33 -2.37 25.06 -5.20
N GLU A 34 -1.83 25.13 -3.99
CA GLU A 34 -1.03 26.28 -3.53
C GLU A 34 0.20 26.51 -4.40
N LYS A 35 0.95 25.45 -4.72
CA LYS A 35 2.13 25.54 -5.59
C LYS A 35 1.80 26.01 -7.00
N VAL A 36 0.71 25.50 -7.57
CA VAL A 36 0.24 25.92 -8.90
C VAL A 36 -0.16 27.40 -8.88
N ASN A 37 -0.93 27.83 -7.87
CA ASN A 37 -1.33 29.22 -7.72
C ASN A 37 -0.12 30.15 -7.54
N ALA A 38 0.86 29.76 -6.72
CA ALA A 38 2.09 30.54 -6.52
C ALA A 38 2.91 30.66 -7.81
N PHE A 39 2.91 29.63 -8.67
CA PHE A 39 3.63 29.63 -9.94
C PHE A 39 2.92 30.45 -11.02
N LEU A 40 1.60 30.36 -11.12
CA LEU A 40 0.80 31.03 -12.15
C LEU A 40 0.47 32.50 -11.79
N GLY A 41 0.40 32.85 -10.51
CA GLY A 41 -0.06 34.16 -10.05
C GLY A 41 -1.50 34.44 -10.52
N ASP A 42 -1.78 35.67 -10.96
CA ASP A 42 -3.10 36.08 -11.49
C ASP A 42 -3.38 35.59 -12.93
N ARG A 43 -2.47 34.82 -13.54
CA ARG A 43 -2.64 34.27 -14.90
C ARG A 43 -3.43 32.95 -14.85
N VAL A 44 -4.67 33.05 -14.39
CA VAL A 44 -5.60 31.93 -14.23
C VAL A 44 -6.42 31.53 -15.49
N PRO A 45 -6.43 32.20 -16.68
CA PRO A 45 -7.47 31.87 -17.66
C PRO A 45 -7.32 30.50 -18.34
N GLU A 46 -6.10 29.95 -18.41
CA GLU A 46 -5.85 28.71 -19.12
C GLU A 46 -5.01 27.80 -18.23
N LEU A 47 -5.69 27.00 -17.39
CA LEU A 47 -5.12 25.74 -16.94
C LEU A 47 -4.87 24.91 -18.21
N ASP A 48 -3.67 25.06 -18.77
CA ASP A 48 -3.20 24.26 -19.90
C ASP A 48 -3.51 22.80 -19.59
N GLN A 49 -4.06 22.08 -20.58
CA GLN A 49 -4.33 20.65 -20.51
C GLN A 49 -3.11 19.87 -19.98
N ARG A 50 -1.90 20.38 -20.22
CA ARG A 50 -0.64 19.89 -19.64
C ARG A 50 -0.58 19.99 -18.12
N ILE A 51 -0.96 21.12 -17.51
CA ILE A 51 -0.96 21.30 -16.05
C ILE A 51 -2.00 20.36 -15.42
N ALA A 52 -3.18 20.23 -16.03
CA ALA A 52 -4.20 19.29 -15.55
C ALA A 52 -3.69 17.83 -15.59
N GLN A 53 -3.00 17.43 -16.68
CA GLN A 53 -2.37 16.11 -16.78
C GLN A 53 -1.28 15.90 -15.71
N GLU A 54 -0.42 16.89 -15.48
CA GLU A 54 0.62 16.80 -14.44
C GLU A 54 0.00 16.66 -13.04
N VAL A 55 -1.09 17.36 -12.75
CA VAL A 55 -1.80 17.23 -11.46
C VAL A 55 -2.39 15.83 -11.28
N VAL A 56 -2.95 15.23 -12.34
CA VAL A 56 -3.44 13.84 -12.30
C VAL A 56 -2.29 12.87 -12.05
N LEU A 57 -1.18 13.00 -12.77
CA LEU A 57 0.01 12.16 -12.57
C LEU A 57 0.59 12.29 -11.15
N LEU A 58 0.52 13.48 -10.55
CA LEU A 58 0.95 13.70 -9.17
C LEU A 58 -0.03 13.12 -8.15
N ALA A 59 -1.33 13.12 -8.44
CA ALA A 59 -2.34 12.45 -7.61
C ALA A 59 -2.14 10.93 -7.62
N ASP A 60 -1.93 10.32 -8.80
CA ASP A 60 -1.67 8.88 -8.94
C ASP A 60 -0.39 8.43 -8.21
N ARG A 61 0.60 9.33 -8.10
CA ARG A 61 1.85 9.06 -7.36
C ARG A 61 1.67 8.96 -5.86
N VAL A 62 0.61 9.55 -5.32
CA VAL A 62 0.31 9.46 -3.89
C VAL A 62 -0.83 8.51 -3.61
N ASP A 63 -1.72 8.21 -4.56
CA ASP A 63 -2.80 7.25 -4.36
C ASP A 63 -2.26 5.84 -4.13
N VAL A 64 -2.70 5.23 -3.02
CA VAL A 64 -2.33 3.86 -2.57
C VAL A 64 -3.54 2.94 -2.47
N SER A 65 -4.72 3.40 -2.93
CA SER A 65 -5.99 2.73 -2.71
C SER A 65 -6.01 1.35 -3.36
N GLU A 66 -5.41 1.23 -4.54
CA GLU A 66 -5.29 -0.04 -5.25
C GLU A 66 -4.39 -1.03 -4.51
N GLU A 67 -3.21 -0.59 -4.06
CA GLU A 67 -2.28 -1.42 -3.30
C GLU A 67 -2.95 -1.93 -2.01
N LEU A 68 -3.63 -1.06 -1.27
CA LEU A 68 -4.32 -1.44 -0.02
C LEU A 68 -5.49 -2.40 -0.26
N ALA A 69 -6.21 -2.27 -1.38
CA ALA A 69 -7.28 -3.19 -1.75
C ALA A 69 -6.74 -4.56 -2.18
N ARG A 70 -5.69 -4.59 -3.00
CA ARG A 70 -5.03 -5.84 -3.40
C ARG A 70 -4.39 -6.56 -2.22
N MET A 71 -3.71 -5.83 -1.33
CA MET A 71 -3.20 -6.39 -0.08
C MET A 71 -4.31 -7.08 0.71
N ARG A 72 -5.49 -6.44 0.86
CA ARG A 72 -6.61 -7.05 1.56
C ARG A 72 -7.04 -8.36 0.92
N ALA A 73 -7.21 -8.37 -0.41
CA ALA A 73 -7.58 -9.58 -1.14
C ALA A 73 -6.55 -10.70 -0.98
N HIS A 74 -5.25 -10.38 -1.02
CA HIS A 74 -4.19 -11.36 -0.80
C HIS A 74 -4.16 -11.90 0.64
N LEU A 75 -4.42 -11.06 1.65
CA LEU A 75 -4.53 -11.50 3.05
C LEU A 75 -5.71 -12.45 3.24
N ASP A 76 -6.88 -12.11 2.70
CA ASP A 76 -8.07 -12.95 2.75
C ASP A 76 -7.82 -14.31 2.08
N HIS A 77 -7.13 -14.32 0.94
CA HIS A 77 -6.74 -15.56 0.27
C HIS A 77 -5.72 -16.36 1.08
N PHE A 78 -4.75 -15.70 1.71
CA PHE A 78 -3.77 -16.36 2.58
C PHE A 78 -4.46 -17.09 3.74
N GLU A 79 -5.40 -16.43 4.42
CA GLU A 79 -6.17 -17.04 5.50
C GLU A 79 -6.96 -18.26 5.01
N ALA A 80 -7.61 -18.16 3.85
CA ALA A 80 -8.35 -19.28 3.27
C ALA A 80 -7.46 -20.49 2.91
N GLU A 81 -6.25 -20.26 2.41
CA GLU A 81 -5.32 -21.37 2.10
C GLU A 81 -4.77 -22.02 3.37
N LEU A 82 -4.60 -21.28 4.48
CA LEU A 82 -4.24 -21.86 5.78
C LEU A 82 -5.30 -22.80 6.35
N ASP A 83 -6.55 -22.62 5.97
CA ASP A 83 -7.69 -23.47 6.36
C ASP A 83 -7.93 -24.66 5.42
N SER A 84 -7.14 -24.77 4.34
CA SER A 84 -7.32 -25.84 3.35
C SER A 84 -6.54 -27.12 3.70
N ASP A 85 -7.18 -28.29 3.61
CA ASP A 85 -6.61 -29.60 3.97
C ASP A 85 -5.62 -30.19 2.92
N GLY A 86 -5.08 -29.38 1.98
CA GLY A 86 -4.41 -29.88 0.77
C GLY A 86 -2.90 -29.62 0.68
N GLY A 87 -2.08 -30.66 0.45
CA GLY A 87 -0.60 -30.60 0.38
C GLY A 87 0.07 -29.68 -0.68
N ALA A 88 -0.68 -28.83 -1.38
CA ALA A 88 -0.14 -27.77 -2.26
C ALA A 88 0.00 -26.39 -1.56
N VAL A 89 -0.29 -26.31 -0.24
CA VAL A 89 -0.29 -25.08 0.56
C VAL A 89 1.01 -24.29 0.41
N GLY A 90 2.19 -24.93 0.51
CA GLY A 90 3.48 -24.22 0.53
C GLY A 90 3.72 -23.30 -0.67
N ARG A 91 3.60 -23.82 -1.91
CA ARG A 91 3.84 -23.04 -3.14
C ARG A 91 2.86 -21.87 -3.30
N LYS A 92 1.60 -22.05 -2.92
CA LYS A 92 0.59 -20.99 -2.99
C LYS A 92 0.83 -19.90 -1.95
N LEU A 93 1.18 -20.28 -0.72
CA LEU A 93 1.53 -19.33 0.33
C LEU A 93 2.77 -18.51 -0.07
N THR A 94 3.79 -19.14 -0.65
CA THR A 94 4.98 -18.44 -1.18
C THR A 94 4.62 -17.43 -2.26
N PHE A 95 3.72 -17.78 -3.18
CA PHE A 95 3.21 -16.84 -4.18
C PHE A 95 2.47 -15.65 -3.53
N LEU A 96 1.60 -15.91 -2.55
CA LEU A 96 0.88 -14.84 -1.85
C LEU A 96 1.82 -13.92 -1.06
N LEU A 97 2.87 -14.45 -0.43
CA LEU A 97 3.91 -13.63 0.21
C LEU A 97 4.63 -12.73 -0.80
N GLN A 98 4.91 -13.25 -2.00
CA GLN A 98 5.54 -12.47 -3.06
C GLN A 98 4.63 -11.31 -3.51
N GLU A 99 3.34 -11.58 -3.76
CA GLU A 99 2.40 -10.55 -4.19
C GLU A 99 2.18 -9.51 -3.08
N LEU A 100 2.00 -9.93 -1.82
CA LEU A 100 1.94 -9.01 -0.67
C LEU A 100 3.21 -8.15 -0.56
N GLY A 101 4.39 -8.73 -0.83
CA GLY A 101 5.65 -8.01 -0.87
C GLY A 101 5.71 -6.95 -1.97
N ARG A 102 5.13 -7.23 -3.16
CA ARG A 102 5.03 -6.24 -4.25
C ARG A 102 4.17 -5.06 -3.84
N GLU A 103 2.98 -5.33 -3.30
CA GLU A 103 2.07 -4.27 -2.85
C GLU A 103 2.68 -3.44 -1.71
N ALA A 104 3.37 -4.08 -0.77
CA ALA A 104 4.08 -3.40 0.32
C ALA A 104 5.24 -2.51 -0.18
N ASN A 105 5.94 -2.90 -1.24
CA ASN A 105 6.99 -2.08 -1.85
C ASN A 105 6.40 -0.85 -2.56
N THR A 106 5.29 -1.02 -3.28
CA THR A 106 4.62 0.11 -3.92
C THR A 106 4.03 1.07 -2.88
N LEU A 107 3.42 0.55 -1.82
CA LEU A 107 2.99 1.33 -0.66
C LEU A 107 4.14 2.15 -0.07
N ALA A 108 5.31 1.52 0.14
CA ALA A 108 6.50 2.20 0.66
C ALA A 108 7.01 3.31 -0.29
N ALA A 109 7.02 3.05 -1.60
CA ALA A 109 7.45 4.01 -2.60
C ALA A 109 6.52 5.24 -2.68
N LYS A 110 5.23 5.05 -2.41
CA LYS A 110 4.20 6.10 -2.37
C LYS A 110 4.00 6.69 -0.97
N ALA A 111 4.68 6.18 0.06
CA ALA A 111 4.56 6.65 1.44
C ALA A 111 5.30 7.97 1.66
N ASN A 112 4.54 9.07 1.62
CA ASN A 112 5.05 10.44 1.77
C ASN A 112 4.74 11.09 3.13
N ASP A 113 4.17 10.34 4.08
CA ASP A 113 4.00 10.79 5.47
C ASP A 113 4.36 9.68 6.47
N THR A 114 4.59 10.10 7.71
CA THR A 114 5.13 9.24 8.77
C THR A 114 4.25 8.02 9.08
N VAL A 115 2.92 8.17 9.02
CA VAL A 115 2.03 7.04 9.33
C VAL A 115 2.10 5.98 8.23
N MET A 116 2.12 6.40 6.97
CA MET A 116 2.24 5.50 5.82
C MET A 116 3.62 4.83 5.78
N GLN A 117 4.67 5.56 6.12
CA GLN A 117 6.03 5.01 6.23
C GLN A 117 6.11 3.94 7.33
N GLN A 118 5.55 4.21 8.50
CA GLN A 118 5.50 3.24 9.58
C GLN A 118 4.72 1.98 9.15
N ALA A 119 3.53 2.16 8.56
CA ALA A 119 2.74 1.03 8.09
C ALA A 119 3.53 0.17 7.09
N ALA A 120 4.18 0.78 6.10
CA ALA A 120 4.98 0.07 5.11
C ALA A 120 6.16 -0.70 5.74
N ILE A 121 6.86 -0.10 6.71
CA ILE A 121 7.98 -0.76 7.43
C ILE A 121 7.49 -1.98 8.20
N GLU A 122 6.40 -1.82 8.96
CA GLU A 122 5.86 -2.88 9.81
C GLU A 122 5.30 -4.04 8.98
N ILE A 123 4.56 -3.72 7.91
CA ILE A 123 4.08 -4.71 6.94
C ILE A 123 5.26 -5.50 6.35
N LYS A 124 6.30 -4.82 5.86
CA LYS A 124 7.47 -5.48 5.27
C LYS A 124 8.22 -6.34 6.30
N SER A 125 8.32 -5.88 7.55
CA SER A 125 8.94 -6.65 8.62
C SER A 125 8.20 -7.95 8.89
N GLU A 126 6.87 -7.91 8.98
CA GLU A 126 6.06 -9.12 9.18
C GLU A 126 6.10 -10.06 7.98
N LEU A 127 6.06 -9.52 6.75
CA LEU A 127 6.19 -10.33 5.53
C LEU A 127 7.54 -11.06 5.45
N GLU A 128 8.64 -10.41 5.85
CA GLU A 128 9.95 -11.05 5.86
C GLU A 128 10.03 -12.19 6.88
N LYS A 129 9.49 -11.99 8.10
CA LYS A 129 9.40 -13.05 9.11
C LYS A 129 8.53 -14.23 8.63
N MET A 130 7.43 -13.94 7.93
CA MET A 130 6.59 -14.97 7.32
C MET A 130 7.33 -15.74 6.21
N ARG A 131 8.16 -15.05 5.41
CA ARG A 131 8.98 -15.67 4.36
C ARG A 131 10.03 -16.60 4.95
N GLU A 132 10.78 -16.14 5.95
CA GLU A 132 11.74 -16.98 6.67
C GLU A 132 11.06 -18.20 7.31
N GLN A 133 9.87 -18.03 7.88
CA GLN A 133 9.10 -19.14 8.43
C GLN A 133 8.68 -20.16 7.35
N ALA A 134 8.22 -19.69 6.19
CA ALA A 134 7.83 -20.57 5.09
C ALA A 134 9.02 -21.38 4.54
N GLU A 135 10.21 -20.77 4.45
CA GLU A 135 11.44 -21.42 3.99
C GLU A 135 11.98 -22.46 4.99
N ASN A 136 11.77 -22.26 6.30
CA ASN A 136 12.22 -23.20 7.34
C ASN A 136 11.30 -24.42 7.53
N VAL A 137 10.13 -24.43 6.88
CA VAL A 137 9.13 -25.52 6.97
C VAL A 137 9.19 -26.47 5.76
N GLU A 138 9.82 -26.05 4.64
CA GLU A 138 10.22 -26.94 3.52
C GLU A 138 11.45 -27.79 3.86
#